data_AF-A0A8J2JF00-F1
#
_entry.id   AF-A0A8J2JF00-F1
#
_cell.length_a   1.000
_cell.length_b   1.000
_cell.length_c   1.000
_cell.angle_alpha   90.00
_cell.angle_beta   90.00
_cell.angle_gamma   90.00
#
_symmetry.space_group_name_H-M   'P 1'
#
loop_
_entity.id
_entity.type
_entity.pdbx_description
1 polymer ?
#
loop_
_entity_poly.entity_id
_entity_poly.type
_entity_poly.pdbx_seq_one_letter_code
_entity_poly.pdbx_strand_id
1 'polypeptide(L)'
;DQHYIDLQPALVDVSAGFIVSAVRFVKEDNILRLAVEQGKPLKHGDIDLTTTSWVQNRPADKKDLTQTLPLGIHGFMRMNFDIVLGKPHQ
;
A
#
# COMPACT_ATOMS: atom_id res chain seq x y z
N ASP A 1 12.69 12.07 22.09
CA ASP A 1 12.03 11.01 21.30
C ASP A 1 11.48 11.59 20.02
N GLN A 2 12.09 11.23 18.88
CA GLN A 2 11.62 11.68 17.57
C GLN A 2 10.64 10.65 17.02
N HIS A 3 9.40 11.08 16.80
CA HIS A 3 8.39 10.29 16.10
C HIS A 3 8.37 10.71 14.65
N TYR A 4 8.57 9.74 13.76
CA TYR A 4 8.58 9.96 12.32
C TYR A 4 7.33 9.36 11.69
N ILE A 5 6.75 10.07 10.73
CA ILE A 5 5.67 9.55 9.90
C ILE A 5 6.22 9.45 8.48
N ASP A 6 6.22 8.24 7.92
CA ASP A 6 6.59 7.98 6.53
C ASP A 6 5.31 7.75 5.72
N LEU A 7 4.99 8.72 4.87
CA LEU A 7 3.80 8.74 4.03
C LEU A 7 4.10 8.32 2.59
N GLN A 8 5.20 7.59 2.38
CA GLN A 8 5.47 7.03 1.07
C GLN A 8 4.31 6.12 0.63
N PRO A 9 3.84 6.26 -0.63
CA PRO A 9 2.72 5.48 -1.11
C PRO A 9 3.14 4.00 -1.23
N ALA A 10 2.27 3.10 -0.78
CA ALA A 10 2.34 1.69 -1.16
C ALA A 10 1.72 1.51 -2.55
N LEU A 11 2.24 0.57 -3.33
CA LEU A 11 1.83 0.31 -4.70
C LEU A 11 1.15 -1.06 -4.80
N VAL A 12 0.04 -1.10 -5.52
CA VAL A 12 -0.70 -2.34 -5.83
C VAL A 12 -0.47 -2.75 -7.28
N ASP A 13 -0.25 -4.05 -7.48
CA ASP A 13 -0.07 -4.65 -8.81
C ASP A 13 -1.41 -4.89 -9.50
N VAL A 14 -1.91 -3.85 -10.17
CA VAL A 14 -3.17 -3.94 -10.92
C VAL A 14 -3.01 -4.75 -12.21
N SER A 15 -1.78 -4.96 -12.69
CA SER A 15 -1.51 -5.78 -13.89
C SER A 15 -1.75 -7.26 -13.60
N ALA A 16 -1.45 -7.69 -12.38
CA ALA A 16 -1.78 -9.02 -11.88
C ALA A 16 -3.25 -9.16 -11.40
N GLY A 17 -4.07 -8.12 -11.61
CA GLY A 17 -5.50 -8.11 -11.28
C GLY A 17 -5.81 -7.90 -9.80
N PHE A 18 -4.88 -7.33 -9.03
CA PHE A 18 -5.13 -6.98 -7.63
C PHE A 18 -5.83 -5.62 -7.52
N ILE A 19 -6.64 -5.50 -6.47
CA ILE A 19 -7.26 -4.25 -6.03
C ILE A 19 -6.92 -3.97 -4.57
N VAL A 20 -7.10 -2.72 -4.15
CA VAL A 20 -6.98 -2.34 -2.74
C VAL A 20 -8.19 -2.83 -1.97
N SER A 21 -7.98 -3.59 -0.90
CA SER A 21 -9.04 -4.05 0.00
C SER A 21 -9.08 -3.28 1.33
N ALA A 22 -7.92 -2.84 1.84
CA ALA A 22 -7.84 -2.14 3.12
C ALA A 22 -6.59 -1.24 3.23
N VAL A 23 -6.61 -0.33 4.22
CA VAL A 23 -5.49 0.57 4.55
C VAL A 23 -5.32 0.61 6.05
N ARG A 24 -4.07 0.61 6.53
CA ARG A 24 -3.77 0.72 7.96
C ARG A 24 -2.49 1.50 8.21
N PHE A 25 -2.35 1.97 9.45
CA PHE A 25 -1.07 2.44 9.97
C PHE A 25 -0.33 1.32 10.70
N VAL A 26 0.97 1.20 10.46
CA VAL A 26 1.86 0.25 11.16
C VAL A 26 3.02 1.04 11.76
N LYS A 27 3.37 0.76 13.02
CA LYS A 27 4.54 1.36 13.67
C LYS A 27 5.69 0.35 13.67
N GLU A 28 6.77 0.69 12.98
CA GLU A 28 8.00 -0.11 12.90
C GLU A 28 9.21 0.83 13.08
N ASP A 29 10.18 0.46 13.92
CA ASP A 29 11.38 1.26 14.19
C ASP A 29 11.10 2.71 14.61
N ASN A 30 10.03 2.92 15.40
CA ASN A 30 9.53 4.24 15.80
C ASN A 30 9.03 5.14 14.65
N ILE A 31 8.82 4.56 13.46
CA ILE A 31 8.25 5.22 12.29
C ILE A 31 6.82 4.71 12.10
N LEU A 32 5.85 5.62 12.04
CA LEU A 32 4.48 5.33 11.63
C LEU A 32 4.40 5.32 10.10
N ARG A 33 3.89 4.23 9.52
CA ARG A 33 3.86 4.02 8.06
C ARG A 33 2.47 3.65 7.59
N LEU A 34 2.17 3.95 6.34
CA LEU A 34 0.98 3.45 5.64
C LEU A 34 1.26 2.08 5.04
N ALA A 35 0.36 1.13 5.29
CA ALA A 35 0.32 -0.16 4.64
C ALA A 35 -1.04 -0.35 3.95
N VAL A 36 -1.02 -0.95 2.78
CA VAL A 36 -2.21 -1.19 1.96
C VAL A 36 -2.35 -2.69 1.77
N GLU A 37 -3.54 -3.21 2.00
CA GLU A 37 -3.86 -4.60 1.67
C GLU A 37 -4.31 -4.66 0.21
N GLN A 38 -3.73 -5.60 -0.53
CA GLN A 38 -4.17 -5.94 -1.88
C GLN A 38 -4.77 -7.33 -1.89
N GLY A 39 -5.80 -7.54 -2.71
CA GLY A 39 -6.43 -8.84 -2.95
C GLY A 39 -7.07 -8.89 -4.33
N LYS A 40 -7.27 -10.10 -4.87
CA LYS A 40 -8.00 -10.26 -6.12
C LYS A 40 -9.50 -10.15 -5.88
N PRO A 41 -10.23 -9.45 -6.75
CA PRO A 41 -11.68 -9.40 -6.64
C PRO A 41 -12.28 -10.76 -7.01
N LEU A 42 -13.27 -11.17 -6.24
CA LEU A 42 -14.23 -12.21 -6.60
C LEU A 42 -15.39 -11.57 -7.37
N LYS A 43 -16.29 -12.42 -7.87
CA LYS A 43 -17.57 -11.94 -8.42
C LYS A 43 -18.34 -11.17 -7.34
N HIS A 44 -19.11 -10.18 -7.76
CA HIS A 44 -20.00 -9.39 -6.89
C HIS A 44 -19.30 -8.44 -5.89
N GLY A 45 -18.02 -8.14 -6.08
CA GLY A 45 -17.31 -7.12 -5.28
C GLY A 45 -16.70 -7.64 -3.99
N ASP A 46 -16.78 -8.96 -3.74
CA ASP A 46 -16.04 -9.61 -2.67
C ASP A 46 -14.53 -9.67 -2.98
N ILE A 47 -13.72 -9.88 -1.95
CA ILE A 47 -12.26 -10.07 -2.08
C ILE A 47 -11.93 -11.54 -1.82
N ASP A 48 -11.07 -12.12 -2.66
CA ASP A 48 -10.50 -13.43 -2.41
C ASP A 48 -9.47 -13.35 -1.28
N LEU A 49 -9.89 -13.69 -0.07
CA LEU A 49 -9.06 -13.68 1.14
C LEU A 49 -7.84 -14.62 1.06
N THR A 50 -7.82 -15.58 0.14
CA THR A 50 -6.64 -16.44 -0.06
C THR A 50 -5.52 -15.74 -0.82
N THR A 51 -5.84 -14.63 -1.49
CA THR A 51 -4.90 -13.82 -2.29
C THR A 51 -4.48 -12.54 -1.59
N THR A 52 -5.02 -12.26 -0.39
CA THR A 52 -4.75 -11.00 0.30
C THR A 52 -3.32 -10.93 0.81
N SER A 53 -2.69 -9.78 0.64
CA SER A 53 -1.35 -9.52 1.18
C SER A 53 -1.20 -8.04 1.54
N TRP A 54 -0.49 -7.77 2.63
CA TRP A 54 -0.15 -6.41 3.03
C TRP A 54 1.12 -5.96 2.31
N VAL A 55 1.00 -4.83 1.62
CA VAL A 55 2.10 -4.15 0.94
C VAL A 55 2.44 -2.87 1.71
N GLN A 56 3.72 -2.68 1.98
CA GLN A 56 4.25 -1.50 2.63
C GLN A 56 5.45 -1.00 1.83
N ASN A 57 5.59 0.32 1.71
CA ASN A 57 6.77 0.89 1.08
C ASN A 57 7.86 1.06 2.16
N ARG A 58 8.78 0.08 2.27
CA ARG A 58 10.00 0.27 3.06
C ARG A 58 11.13 0.75 2.15
N PRO A 59 12.04 1.61 2.64
CA PRO A 59 13.24 1.98 1.88
C PRO A 59 14.08 0.79 1.42
N ALA A 60 14.11 -0.30 2.20
CA ALA A 60 14.79 -1.55 1.85
C ALA A 60 14.01 -2.42 0.83
N ASP A 61 12.70 -2.21 0.71
CA ASP A 61 11.81 -2.90 -0.22
C ASP A 61 11.79 -2.22 -1.60
N LYS A 62 12.66 -1.21 -1.81
CA LYS A 62 12.99 -0.63 -3.12
C LYS A 62 13.74 -1.65 -3.99
N LYS A 63 13.13 -2.80 -4.26
CA LYS A 63 13.32 -3.41 -5.57
C LYS A 63 12.73 -2.43 -6.56
N ASP A 64 13.53 -2.10 -7.55
CA ASP A 64 13.19 -1.16 -8.60
C ASP A 64 11.85 -1.54 -9.24
N LEU A 65 10.76 -0.89 -8.82
CA LEU A 65 9.43 -1.08 -9.40
C LEU A 65 9.36 -0.54 -10.85
N THR A 66 10.51 -0.10 -11.38
CA THR A 66 10.74 0.17 -12.80
C THR A 66 11.22 -1.07 -13.59
N GLN A 67 11.29 -2.28 -12.99
CA GLN A 67 11.63 -3.50 -13.72
C GLN A 67 10.64 -3.78 -14.86
N THR A 68 11.04 -3.31 -16.02
CA THR A 68 10.37 -3.40 -17.31
C THR A 68 10.39 -4.86 -17.74
N LEU A 69 9.22 -5.51 -17.85
CA LEU A 69 9.15 -6.76 -18.62
C LEU A 69 9.40 -6.40 -20.09
N PRO A 70 9.95 -7.31 -20.93
CA PRO A 70 10.32 -7.04 -22.33
C PRO A 70 9.16 -6.56 -23.24
N LEU A 71 7.94 -6.43 -22.72
CA LEU A 71 6.72 -6.02 -23.41
C LEU A 71 6.06 -4.75 -22.84
N GLY A 72 6.68 -4.04 -21.89
CA GLY A 72 6.49 -2.60 -21.71
C GLY A 72 5.18 -2.07 -21.13
N ILE A 73 4.30 -2.87 -20.50
CA ILE A 73 3.12 -2.33 -19.79
C ILE A 73 3.04 -2.95 -18.39
N HIS A 74 3.33 -2.13 -17.38
CA HIS A 74 3.02 -2.42 -15.97
C HIS A 74 2.15 -1.29 -15.43
N GLY A 75 0.87 -1.58 -15.21
CA GLY A 75 -0.01 -0.73 -14.44
C GLY A 75 0.27 -0.90 -12.95
N PHE A 76 0.61 0.19 -12.27
CA PHE A 76 0.59 0.28 -10.82
C PHE A 76 -0.41 1.37 -10.42
N MET A 77 -1.22 1.12 -9.41
CA MET A 77 -2.07 2.15 -8.84
C MET A 77 -1.34 2.84 -7.68
N ARG A 78 -1.18 4.16 -7.78
CA ARG A 78 -0.76 5.02 -6.66
C ARG A 78 -2.00 5.48 -5.91
N MET A 79 -1.98 5.28 -4.59
CA MET A 79 -3.03 5.76 -3.70
C MET A 79 -2.50 6.98 -2.93
N ASN A 80 -3.21 8.11 -3.05
CA ASN A 80 -2.95 9.29 -2.23
C ASN A 80 -4.00 9.32 -1.11
N PHE A 81 -3.56 9.53 0.12
CA PHE A 81 -4.44 9.66 1.28
C PHE A 81 -4.28 11.04 1.90
N ASP A 82 -5.39 11.72 2.12
CA ASP A 82 -5.42 12.92 2.96
C ASP A 82 -5.55 12.49 4.42
N ILE A 83 -4.55 12.82 5.24
CA ILE A 83 -4.60 12.57 6.69
C ILE A 83 -5.03 13.85 7.39
N VAL A 84 -6.26 13.85 7.93
CA VAL A 84 -6.76 14.95 8.76
C VAL A 84 -6.44 14.64 10.21
N LEU A 85 -5.51 15.41 10.80
CA LEU A 85 -5.21 15.33 12.23
C LEU A 85 -6.24 16.15 13.01
N GLY A 86 -7.07 15.45 13.79
CA GLY A 86 -7.99 16.08 14.73
C GLY A 86 -7.24 16.79 15.86
N LYS A 87 -7.84 17.85 16.42
CA LYS A 87 -7.31 18.46 17.65
C LYS A 87 -7.50 17.44 18.79
N PRO A 88 -6.51 17.26 19.68
CA PRO A 88 -6.72 16.45 20.87
C PRO A 88 -7.88 17.04 21.67
N HIS A 89 -8.83 16.20 22.06
CA HIS A 89 -9.84 16.60 23.05
C HIS A 89 -9.10 16.88 24.37
N GLN A 90 -9.21 18.12 24.86
CA GLN A 90 -8.72 18.52 26.17
C GLN A 90 -9.61 17.94 27.27
#